data_AF-A0A6J4IYH9-F1
#
_entry.id   AF-A0A6J4IYH9-F1
#
_cell.length_a   1.000
_cell.length_b   1.000
_cell.length_c   1.000
_cell.angle_alpha   90.00
_cell.angle_beta   90.00
_cell.angle_gamma   90.00
#
_symmetry.space_group_name_H-M   'P 1'
#
loop_
_entity.id
_entity.type
_entity.pdbx_description
1 polymer ?
#
loop_
_entity_poly.entity_id
_entity_poly.type
_entity_poly.pdbx_seq_one_letter_code
_entity_poly.pdbx_strand_id
1 'polypeptide(L)'
;MLSIDKLDADADPAAYYLEALAGGAEDYYLTADEAPGRWVGQAASLLGLAGQVEPDDLRTVLRGDDPRTGQHLGTERTVAGFDLTLSAPKSVSVLWGLGNRQVAGAVVAAHDEAVDAALAY
;
A
#
# COMPACT_ATOMS: atom_id res chain seq x y z
N MET A 1 -13.18 1.73 -7.93
CA MET A 1 -13.97 2.07 -6.73
C MET A 1 -12.96 2.33 -5.63
N LEU A 2 -13.15 3.39 -4.84
CA LEU A 2 -12.30 3.70 -3.70
C LEU A 2 -13.07 3.35 -2.42
N SER A 3 -12.48 2.53 -1.55
CA SER A 3 -12.89 2.42 -0.15
C SER A 3 -11.86 3.09 0.75
N ILE A 4 -12.32 3.61 1.89
CA ILE A 4 -11.49 4.29 2.87
C ILE A 4 -11.78 3.69 4.23
N ASP A 5 -10.75 3.12 4.84
CA ASP A 5 -10.83 2.50 6.16
C ASP A 5 -9.83 3.16 7.12
N LYS A 6 -10.14 3.12 8.41
CA LYS A 6 -9.28 3.70 9.45
C LYS A 6 -8.32 2.64 9.97
N LEU A 7 -7.08 3.05 10.22
CA LEU A 7 -6.10 2.24 10.93
C LEU A 7 -6.03 2.72 12.38
N ASP A 8 -6.37 1.84 13.32
CA ASP A 8 -6.33 2.17 14.75
C ASP A 8 -4.88 2.22 15.26
N ALA A 9 -4.57 3.24 16.05
CA ALA A 9 -3.21 3.47 16.58
C ALA A 9 -2.81 2.48 17.70
N ASP A 10 -3.78 1.84 18.35
CA ASP A 10 -3.56 0.94 19.49
C ASP A 10 -3.20 -0.51 19.06
N ALA A 11 -3.28 -0.82 17.76
CA ALA A 11 -2.90 -2.12 17.18
C ALA A 11 -1.50 -2.06 16.52
N ASP A 12 -1.04 -3.18 15.93
CA ASP A 12 0.02 -3.12 14.89
C ASP A 12 -0.64 -3.07 13.50
N PRO A 13 -1.08 -1.88 13.02
CA PRO A 13 -1.75 -1.75 11.74
C PRO A 13 -0.86 -2.15 10.55
N ALA A 14 0.47 -2.21 10.73
CA ALA A 14 1.38 -2.63 9.68
C ALA A 14 1.31 -4.15 9.43
N ALA A 15 0.89 -4.94 10.42
CA ALA A 15 0.91 -6.40 10.33
C ALA A 15 0.12 -6.91 9.12
N TYR A 16 -1.06 -6.36 8.84
CA TYR A 16 -1.87 -6.76 7.69
C TYR A 16 -1.12 -6.64 6.35
N TYR A 17 -0.42 -5.53 6.13
CA TYR A 17 0.30 -5.28 4.88
C TYR A 17 1.63 -6.05 4.79
N LEU A 18 2.25 -6.35 5.92
CA LEU A 18 3.55 -7.01 5.99
C LEU A 18 3.43 -8.53 6.04
N GLU A 19 2.37 -9.07 6.64
CA GLU A 19 2.08 -10.51 6.67
C GLU A 19 1.63 -11.03 5.31
N ALA A 20 0.96 -10.20 4.51
CA ALA A 20 0.68 -10.49 3.09
C ALA A 20 1.97 -10.81 2.30
N LEU A 21 3.08 -10.11 2.63
CA LEU A 21 4.40 -10.35 2.04
C LEU A 21 5.14 -11.54 2.67
N ALA A 22 4.77 -11.96 3.89
CA ALA A 22 5.47 -13.01 4.65
C ALA A 22 4.99 -14.44 4.36
N GLY A 23 3.95 -14.61 3.53
CA GLY A 23 3.48 -15.92 3.11
C GLY A 23 2.61 -16.62 4.16
N GLY A 24 1.40 -16.11 4.35
CA GLY A 24 0.22 -16.98 4.44
C GLY A 24 -0.78 -16.69 5.55
N ALA A 25 -2.04 -16.62 5.14
CA ALA A 25 -3.04 -17.56 5.64
C ALA A 25 -3.97 -17.92 4.46
N GLU A 26 -3.50 -18.85 3.63
CA GLU A 26 -4.15 -19.35 2.41
C GLU A 26 -4.12 -18.36 1.24
N ASP A 27 -3.66 -18.81 0.07
CA ASP A 27 -4.23 -18.39 -1.20
C ASP A 27 -4.75 -16.94 -1.35
N TYR A 28 -3.93 -16.00 -1.83
CA TYR A 28 -4.55 -14.96 -2.69
C TYR A 28 -4.87 -15.48 -4.12
N TYR A 29 -4.75 -16.80 -4.28
CA TYR A 29 -5.01 -17.68 -5.41
C TYR A 29 -4.03 -17.60 -6.58
N LEU A 30 -2.84 -18.15 -6.29
CA LEU A 30 -1.92 -18.83 -7.20
C LEU A 30 -0.77 -17.96 -7.77
N THR A 31 0.26 -17.73 -6.94
CA THR A 31 1.63 -17.32 -7.34
C THR A 31 1.77 -16.05 -8.18
N ALA A 32 1.27 -14.92 -7.68
CA ALA A 32 1.83 -13.63 -8.05
C ALA A 32 2.69 -13.15 -6.88
N ASP A 33 3.98 -12.99 -7.12
CA ASP A 33 4.88 -12.25 -6.23
C ASP A 33 4.31 -10.84 -6.12
N GLU A 34 3.60 -10.55 -5.02
CA GLU A 34 2.97 -9.25 -4.83
C GLU A 34 4.08 -8.20 -4.80
N ALA A 35 3.96 -7.19 -5.68
CA ALA A 35 4.99 -6.18 -5.79
C ALA A 35 5.13 -5.48 -4.43
N PRO A 36 6.36 -5.28 -3.92
CA PRO A 36 6.55 -4.66 -2.63
C PRO A 36 5.98 -3.25 -2.63
N GLY A 37 5.43 -2.82 -1.49
CA GLY A 37 4.91 -1.47 -1.33
C GLY A 37 5.96 -0.42 -1.66
N ARG A 38 5.53 0.76 -2.15
CA ARG A 38 6.42 1.89 -2.42
C ARG A 38 6.00 3.15 -1.66
N TRP A 39 6.99 3.91 -1.20
CA TRP A 39 6.77 5.24 -0.64
C TRP A 39 6.38 6.22 -1.73
N VAL A 40 5.34 7.01 -1.46
CA VAL A 40 4.80 8.04 -2.34
C VAL A 40 4.47 9.31 -1.54
N GLY A 41 4.36 10.43 -2.25
CA GLY A 41 3.94 11.71 -1.66
C GLY A 41 5.09 12.56 -1.10
N GLN A 42 4.79 13.84 -0.88
CA GLN A 42 5.78 14.84 -0.47
C GLN A 42 6.32 14.59 0.95
N ALA A 43 5.47 14.11 1.87
CA ALA A 43 5.87 13.82 3.24
C ALA A 43 6.93 12.70 3.31
N ALA A 44 6.78 11.65 2.48
CA ALA A 44 7.80 10.61 2.37
C ALA A 44 9.15 11.19 1.94
N SER A 45 9.16 12.10 0.95
CA SER A 45 10.38 12.78 0.52
C SER A 45 11.02 13.62 1.62
N LEU A 46 10.21 14.32 2.43
CA LEU A 46 10.70 15.13 3.56
C LEU A 46 11.31 14.26 4.67
N LEU A 47 10.80 13.05 4.87
CA LEU A 47 11.31 12.07 5.82
C LEU A 47 12.47 11.23 5.24
N GLY A 48 12.90 11.48 4.00
CA GLY A 48 13.93 10.65 3.35
C GLY A 48 13.49 9.20 3.11
N LEU A 49 12.18 8.98 2.92
CA LEU A 49 11.57 7.70 2.56
C LEU A 49 11.29 7.70 1.04
N ALA A 50 11.86 6.73 0.33
CA ALA A 50 11.72 6.59 -1.11
C ALA A 50 11.87 5.13 -1.54
N GLY A 51 11.26 4.77 -2.67
CA GLY A 51 11.34 3.42 -3.19
C GLY A 51 10.54 2.43 -2.35
N GLN A 52 11.08 1.22 -2.17
CA GLN A 52 10.40 0.15 -1.45
C GLN A 52 10.14 0.48 0.02
N VAL A 53 8.98 0.07 0.52
CA VAL A 53 8.60 0.18 1.93
C VAL A 53 9.28 -0.93 2.73
N GLU A 54 10.11 -0.53 3.69
CA GLU A 54 10.69 -1.45 4.65
C GLU A 54 9.75 -1.67 5.84
N PRO A 55 9.64 -2.90 6.39
CA PRO A 55 8.73 -3.24 7.47
C PRO A 55 8.83 -2.33 8.71
N ASP A 56 10.06 -2.03 9.14
CA ASP A 56 10.30 -1.24 10.35
C ASP A 56 10.03 0.24 10.12
N ASP A 57 10.31 0.75 8.92
CA ASP A 57 9.98 2.12 8.52
C ASP A 57 8.46 2.33 8.55
N LEU A 58 7.69 1.38 7.99
CA LEU A 58 6.22 1.46 7.98
C LEU A 58 5.65 1.49 9.40
N ARG A 59 6.10 0.58 10.27
CA ARG A 59 5.67 0.54 11.68
C ARG A 59 5.97 1.84 12.41
N THR A 60 7.14 2.42 12.16
CA THR A 60 7.58 3.66 12.81
C THR A 60 6.72 4.85 12.36
N VAL A 61 6.45 4.97 11.06
CA VAL A 61 5.55 6.02 10.54
C VAL A 61 4.13 5.87 11.09
N LEU A 62 3.60 4.65 11.19
CA LEU A 62 2.23 4.41 11.69
C LEU A 62 2.09 4.69 13.18
N ARG A 63 3.16 4.57 13.97
CA ARG A 63 3.20 5.07 15.36
C ARG A 63 3.26 6.59 15.45
N GLY A 64 3.54 7.25 14.33
CA GLY A 64 3.69 8.69 14.24
C GLY A 64 5.10 9.16 14.56
N ASP A 65 6.13 8.34 14.32
CA ASP A 65 7.52 8.74 14.52
C ASP A 65 8.27 8.81 13.18
N ASP A 66 9.32 9.62 13.13
CA ASP A 66 10.23 9.70 11.99
C ASP A 66 11.21 8.51 12.01
N PRO A 67 11.24 7.63 10.99
CA PRO A 67 12.14 6.48 10.95
C PRO A 67 13.64 6.82 10.87
N ARG A 68 13.98 8.05 10.49
CA ARG A 68 15.38 8.49 10.34
C ARG A 68 15.90 9.17 11.60
N THR A 69 15.04 9.91 12.31
CA THR A 69 15.44 10.71 13.47
C THR A 69 14.89 10.21 14.80
N GLY A 70 13.85 9.37 14.79
CA GLY A 70 13.10 8.96 15.96
C GLY A 70 12.23 10.07 16.57
N GLN A 71 12.12 11.22 15.90
CA GLN A 71 11.31 12.33 16.39
C GLN A 71 9.82 12.02 16.23
N HIS A 72 9.02 12.32 17.26
CA HIS A 72 7.57 12.22 17.16
C HIS A 72 6.99 13.27 16.20
N LEU A 73 6.20 12.80 15.26
CA LEU A 73 5.53 13.57 14.21
C LEU A 73 4.12 13.94 14.67
N GLY A 74 3.97 15.17 15.16
CA GLY A 74 2.67 15.74 15.53
C GLY A 74 2.28 15.49 16.98
N THR A 75 0.99 15.25 17.22
CA THR A 75 0.40 15.00 18.55
C THR A 75 -0.13 13.58 18.63
N GLU A 76 -0.44 13.12 19.86
CA GLU A 76 -1.13 11.85 20.07
C GLU A 76 -2.40 11.75 19.22
N ARG A 77 -2.59 10.57 18.62
CA ARG A 77 -3.66 10.28 17.66
C ARG A 77 -4.27 8.91 17.97
N THR A 78 -5.59 8.81 17.83
CA THR A 78 -6.30 7.51 17.94
C THR A 78 -6.33 6.76 16.60
N VAL A 79 -6.06 7.46 15.50
CA VAL A 79 -6.00 6.91 14.14
C VAL A 79 -4.56 7.00 13.65
N ALA A 80 -3.91 5.86 13.40
CA ALA A 80 -2.55 5.78 12.85
C ALA A 80 -2.48 6.32 11.42
N GLY A 81 -3.51 6.04 10.63
CA GLY A 81 -3.63 6.43 9.24
C GLY A 81 -4.94 5.97 8.62
N PHE A 82 -5.04 6.10 7.30
CA PHE A 82 -6.17 5.63 6.52
C PHE A 82 -5.68 4.67 5.44
N ASP A 83 -6.39 3.57 5.24
CA ASP A 83 -6.25 2.70 4.08
C ASP A 83 -7.13 3.23 2.95
N LEU A 84 -6.54 3.38 1.76
CA LEU A 84 -7.23 3.78 0.55
C LEU A 84 -7.10 2.63 -0.45
N THR A 85 -8.12 1.77 -0.53
CA THR A 85 -8.11 0.63 -1.46
C THR A 85 -8.74 1.02 -2.81
N LEU A 86 -7.95 1.00 -3.88
CA LEU A 86 -8.40 1.29 -5.25
C LEU A 86 -8.71 0.01 -6.03
N SER A 87 -9.97 -0.42 -6.03
CA SER A 87 -10.39 -1.64 -6.72
C SER A 87 -10.82 -1.38 -8.17
N ALA A 88 -10.24 -2.11 -9.12
CA ALA A 88 -10.64 -2.06 -10.53
C ALA A 88 -12.09 -2.56 -10.73
N PRO A 89 -12.83 -2.08 -11.76
CA PRO A 89 -14.12 -2.65 -12.14
C PRO A 89 -14.01 -4.15 -12.45
N LYS A 90 -15.02 -4.95 -12.12
CA LYS A 90 -14.93 -6.42 -12.24
C LYS A 90 -14.59 -6.91 -13.65
N SER A 91 -15.09 -6.22 -14.69
CA SER A 91 -14.74 -6.52 -16.08
C SER A 91 -13.25 -6.36 -16.37
N VAL A 92 -12.59 -5.37 -15.76
CA VAL A 92 -11.14 -5.14 -15.87
C VAL A 92 -10.37 -6.27 -15.18
N SER A 93 -10.80 -6.69 -13.99
CA SER A 93 -10.19 -7.84 -13.31
C SER A 93 -10.33 -9.15 -14.11
N VAL A 94 -11.45 -9.34 -14.81
CA VAL A 94 -11.65 -10.50 -15.70
C VAL A 94 -10.70 -10.44 -16.90
N LEU A 95 -10.50 -9.26 -17.51
CA LEU A 95 -9.52 -9.08 -18.58
C LEU A 95 -8.09 -9.37 -18.11
N TRP A 96 -7.73 -8.98 -16.89
CA TRP A 96 -6.45 -9.30 -16.29
C TRP A 96 -6.27 -10.80 -16.05
N GLY A 97 -7.25 -11.45 -15.39
CA GLY A 97 -7.11 -12.84 -14.96
C GLY A 97 -7.29 -13.88 -16.07
N LEU A 98 -8.07 -13.58 -17.12
CA LEU A 98 -8.35 -14.51 -18.22
C LEU A 98 -7.71 -14.09 -19.56
N GLY A 99 -7.14 -12.88 -19.63
CA GLY A 99 -6.44 -12.41 -20.82
C GLY A 99 -5.10 -13.09 -21.03
N ASN A 100 -4.56 -13.00 -22.25
CA ASN A 100 -3.18 -13.41 -22.49
C ASN A 100 -2.19 -12.46 -21.79
N ARG A 101 -0.91 -12.84 -21.71
CA ARG A 101 0.13 -12.06 -21.01
C ARG A 101 0.20 -10.59 -21.46
N GLN A 102 -0.01 -10.31 -22.75
CA GLN A 102 0.01 -8.95 -23.26
C GLN A 102 -1.17 -8.13 -22.71
N VAL A 103 -2.37 -8.70 -22.72
CA VAL A 103 -3.57 -8.05 -22.18
C VAL A 103 -3.45 -7.85 -20.68
N ALA A 104 -3.04 -8.89 -19.94
CA ALA A 104 -2.84 -8.80 -18.50
C ALA A 104 -1.82 -7.71 -18.13
N GLY A 105 -0.68 -7.66 -18.83
CA GLY A 105 0.33 -6.62 -18.62
C GLY A 105 -0.18 -5.21 -18.92
N ALA A 106 -0.95 -5.02 -19.99
CA ALA A 106 -1.56 -3.73 -20.30
C ALA A 106 -2.58 -3.30 -19.24
N VAL A 107 -3.36 -4.23 -18.68
CA VAL A 107 -4.31 -3.94 -17.60
C VAL A 107 -3.58 -3.52 -16.32
N VAL A 108 -2.50 -4.21 -15.93
CA VAL A 108 -1.69 -3.82 -14.75
C VAL A 108 -1.12 -2.42 -14.94
N ALA A 109 -0.46 -2.14 -16.06
CA ALA A 109 0.14 -0.83 -16.32
C ALA A 109 -0.90 0.31 -16.29
N ALA A 110 -2.08 0.09 -16.89
CA ALA A 110 -3.15 1.08 -16.86
C ALA A 110 -3.73 1.27 -15.45
N HIS A 111 -3.76 0.21 -14.63
CA HIS A 111 -4.19 0.31 -13.25
C HIS A 111 -3.19 1.08 -12.38
N ASP A 112 -1.89 0.81 -12.53
CA ASP A 112 -0.82 1.53 -11.84
C ASP A 112 -0.84 3.02 -12.16
N GLU A 113 -0.98 3.38 -13.44
CA GLU A 113 -1.11 4.79 -13.88
C GLU A 113 -2.35 5.46 -13.27
N ALA A 114 -3.47 4.75 -13.19
CA ALA A 114 -4.69 5.27 -12.58
C ALA A 114 -4.53 5.49 -11.07
N VAL A 115 -3.80 4.63 -10.37
CA VAL A 115 -3.47 4.79 -8.95
C VAL A 115 -2.55 5.99 -8.75
N ASP A 116 -1.50 6.13 -9.55
CA ASP A 116 -0.59 7.28 -9.49
C ASP A 116 -1.34 8.60 -9.74
N ALA A 117 -2.25 8.63 -10.71
CA ALA A 117 -3.08 9.80 -10.99
C ALA A 117 -4.02 10.13 -9.81
N ALA A 118 -4.59 9.12 -9.15
CA ALA A 118 -5.44 9.33 -7.98
C ALA A 118 -4.67 9.86 -6.76
N LEU A 119 -3.42 9.41 -6.56
CA LEU A 119 -2.55 9.89 -5.49
C LEU A 119 -2.01 11.31 -5.72
N ALA A 120 -2.03 11.79 -6.97
CA ALA A 120 -1.57 13.12 -7.34
C ALA A 120 -2.67 14.21 -7.30
N TYR A 121 -3.93 13.84 -7.06
CA TYR A 121 -5.08 14.76 -7.00
C TYR A 121 -5.12 15.54 -5.68
#